data_AF-V4U2P3-F1
#
_entry.id   AF-V4U2P3-F1
#
_cell.length_a   1.000
_cell.length_b   1.000
_cell.length_c   1.000
_cell.angle_alpha   90.00
_cell.angle_beta   90.00
_cell.angle_gamma   90.00
#
_symmetry.space_group_name_H-M   'P 1'
#
loop_
_entity.id
_entity.type
_entity.pdbx_description
1 polymer ?
#
loop_
_entity_poly.entity_id
_entity_poly.type
_entity_poly.pdbx_seq_one_letter_code
_entity_poly.pdbx_strand_id
1 'polypeptide(L)'
;MGHKEIDMDEGWDIIQKWITKLKRISEGLPEPPFNVDDYVMLYSSVYSTCIQGPHHEYSAQLYNNEKHDEHLLRELVKRFANHKVMVKWLALCFNYLERYYIRQRALPTISEIGLTCFRDLVFDALKHKAKDVVIALIDREREGEEIDRALLKNVLDIFVEIGQGKMDYFEEHILRDTGNYYSCKASNWILSDSCPDYMIKAEECLEKERDRVSHYMHSSSAQKLVEKVEHELLVVNAIQLFEKEQAECRALLKEDRVDDLSRMCRLYHRIPNGLEQVASAFKQHVIVECTLLQLQQQILIRELIELHNQYMEYVSNGFINHELFHKALKEAFENFYNETVGGTLSSELMATFSDNIK
;
A
#
# COMPACT_ATOMS: atom_id res chain seq x y z
N MET A 1 -41.85 19.16 -29.61
CA MET A 1 -41.84 18.24 -28.45
C MET A 1 -40.63 18.60 -27.62
N GLY A 2 -40.82 18.95 -26.36
CA GLY A 2 -39.72 19.39 -25.49
C GLY A 2 -38.68 18.28 -25.34
N HIS A 3 -37.40 18.60 -25.52
CA HIS A 3 -36.31 17.71 -25.15
C HIS A 3 -36.38 17.48 -23.64
N LYS A 4 -36.68 16.25 -23.24
CA LYS A 4 -36.55 15.84 -21.84
C LYS A 4 -35.05 15.70 -21.58
N GLU A 5 -34.52 16.47 -20.63
CA GLU A 5 -33.16 16.26 -20.12
C GLU A 5 -33.13 14.87 -19.47
N ILE A 6 -32.18 14.03 -19.91
CA ILE A 6 -31.95 12.70 -19.36
C ILE A 6 -30.61 12.81 -18.62
N ASP A 7 -30.62 12.58 -17.32
CA ASP A 7 -29.40 12.59 -16.51
C ASP A 7 -28.49 11.40 -16.87
N MET A 8 -27.18 11.53 -16.63
CA MET A 8 -26.17 10.54 -17.02
C MET A 8 -26.47 9.14 -16.45
N ASP A 9 -26.89 9.06 -15.19
CA ASP A 9 -27.22 7.80 -14.54
C ASP A 9 -28.45 7.12 -15.18
N GLU A 10 -29.45 7.91 -15.58
CA GLU A 10 -30.64 7.43 -16.26
C GLU A 10 -30.31 6.97 -17.70
N GLY A 11 -29.47 7.71 -18.42
CA GLY A 11 -28.96 7.34 -19.74
C GLY A 11 -28.10 6.06 -19.70
N TRP A 12 -27.26 5.92 -18.67
CA TRP A 12 -26.40 4.74 -18.51
C TRP A 12 -27.18 3.48 -18.15
N ASP A 13 -28.20 3.58 -17.29
CA ASP A 13 -29.07 2.43 -16.96
C ASP A 13 -29.79 1.88 -18.20
N ILE A 14 -30.24 2.77 -19.10
CA ILE A 14 -30.85 2.39 -20.39
C ILE A 14 -29.83 1.65 -21.29
N ILE A 15 -28.61 2.18 -21.41
CA ILE A 15 -27.54 1.57 -22.21
C ILE A 15 -27.13 0.19 -21.62
N GLN A 16 -27.02 0.08 -20.30
CA GLN A 16 -26.65 -1.16 -19.62
C GLN A 16 -27.71 -2.25 -19.78
N LYS A 17 -28.99 -1.90 -19.68
CA LYS A 17 -30.10 -2.84 -19.96
C LYS A 17 -30.03 -3.35 -21.39
N TRP A 18 -29.74 -2.48 -22.35
CA TRP A 18 -29.62 -2.85 -23.76
C TRP A 18 -28.41 -3.78 -24.01
N ILE A 19 -27.24 -3.46 -23.45
CA ILE A 19 -26.03 -4.31 -23.52
C ILE A 19 -26.29 -5.69 -22.88
N THR A 20 -27.00 -5.73 -21.76
CA THR A 20 -27.30 -6.97 -21.04
C THR A 20 -28.23 -7.88 -21.86
N LYS A 21 -29.28 -7.30 -22.46
CA LYS A 21 -30.16 -8.01 -23.40
C LYS A 21 -29.38 -8.53 -24.61
N LEU A 22 -28.48 -7.73 -25.18
CA LEU A 22 -27.63 -8.14 -26.31
C LEU A 22 -26.71 -9.32 -25.96
N LYS A 23 -26.06 -9.28 -24.79
CA LYS A 23 -25.21 -10.38 -24.30
C LYS A 23 -26.00 -11.67 -24.15
N ARG A 24 -27.17 -11.61 -23.51
CA ARG A 24 -28.04 -12.77 -23.31
C ARG A 24 -28.52 -13.38 -24.64
N ILE A 25 -28.89 -12.55 -25.62
CA ILE A 25 -29.22 -13.01 -26.98
C ILE A 25 -28.00 -13.67 -27.64
N SER A 26 -26.80 -13.09 -27.49
CA SER A 26 -25.57 -13.65 -28.07
C SER A 26 -25.12 -14.98 -27.43
N GLU A 27 -25.50 -15.20 -26.17
CA GLU A 27 -25.26 -16.43 -25.41
C GLU A 27 -26.37 -17.48 -25.61
N GLY A 28 -27.38 -17.19 -26.44
CA GLY A 28 -28.47 -18.11 -26.75
C GLY A 28 -29.53 -18.24 -25.65
N LEU A 29 -29.58 -17.31 -24.69
CA LEU A 29 -30.58 -17.29 -23.63
C LEU A 29 -31.93 -16.77 -24.16
N PRO A 30 -33.07 -17.19 -23.57
CA PRO A 30 -34.40 -16.78 -24.01
C PRO A 30 -34.65 -15.30 -23.70
N GLU A 31 -34.52 -14.45 -24.71
CA GLU A 31 -34.80 -13.02 -24.68
C GLU A 31 -35.60 -12.61 -25.93
N PRO A 32 -36.57 -11.68 -25.82
CA PRO A 32 -37.27 -11.15 -26.98
C PRO A 32 -36.31 -10.39 -27.90
N PRO A 33 -36.48 -10.46 -29.24
CA PRO A 33 -35.67 -9.68 -30.17
C PRO A 33 -35.84 -8.18 -29.95
N PHE A 34 -34.84 -7.39 -30.33
CA PHE A 34 -34.94 -5.93 -30.30
C PHE A 34 -36.03 -5.45 -31.26
N ASN A 35 -36.89 -4.54 -30.77
CA ASN A 35 -37.88 -3.87 -31.60
C ASN A 35 -37.43 -2.44 -31.97
N VAL A 36 -38.23 -1.75 -32.79
CA VAL A 36 -37.90 -0.38 -33.25
C VAL A 36 -37.88 0.62 -32.09
N ASP A 37 -38.77 0.45 -31.11
CA ASP A 37 -38.85 1.34 -29.94
C ASP A 37 -37.62 1.20 -29.04
N ASP A 38 -37.09 -0.01 -28.86
CA ASP A 38 -35.84 -0.29 -28.14
C ASP A 38 -34.66 0.45 -28.79
N TYR A 39 -34.61 0.46 -30.13
CA TYR A 39 -33.56 1.13 -30.89
C TYR A 39 -33.69 2.66 -30.81
N VAL A 40 -34.92 3.18 -30.94
CA VAL A 40 -35.18 4.62 -30.82
C VAL A 40 -34.85 5.11 -29.41
N MET A 41 -35.22 4.36 -28.37
CA MET A 41 -34.90 4.68 -26.98
C MET A 41 -33.38 4.72 -26.76
N LEU A 42 -32.64 3.70 -27.23
CA LEU A 42 -31.18 3.66 -27.13
C LEU A 42 -30.55 4.85 -27.87
N TYR A 43 -30.96 5.08 -29.12
CA TYR A 43 -30.40 6.14 -29.95
C TYR A 43 -30.66 7.52 -29.34
N SER A 44 -31.89 7.79 -28.91
CA SER A 44 -32.25 9.04 -28.25
C SER A 44 -31.52 9.23 -26.92
N SER A 45 -31.29 8.16 -26.16
CA SER A 45 -30.52 8.23 -24.91
C SER A 45 -29.06 8.57 -25.19
N VAL A 46 -28.39 7.82 -26.06
CA VAL A 46 -26.99 8.09 -26.47
C VAL A 46 -26.84 9.50 -27.08
N TYR A 47 -27.79 9.91 -27.92
CA TYR A 47 -27.80 11.24 -28.54
C TYR A 47 -27.95 12.36 -27.49
N SER A 48 -28.91 12.25 -26.57
CA SER A 48 -29.12 13.22 -25.50
C SER A 48 -27.91 13.32 -24.59
N THR A 49 -27.33 12.18 -24.17
CA THR A 49 -26.14 12.15 -23.29
C THR A 49 -24.88 12.70 -23.98
N CYS A 50 -24.75 12.57 -25.29
CA CYS A 50 -23.62 13.11 -26.05
C CYS A 50 -23.73 14.62 -26.37
N ILE A 51 -24.93 15.22 -26.26
CA ILE A 51 -25.20 16.59 -26.72
C ILE A 51 -25.55 17.54 -25.56
N GLN A 52 -25.99 17.03 -24.42
CA GLN A 52 -26.34 17.82 -23.24
C GLN A 52 -25.08 18.14 -22.40
N GLY A 53 -24.34 19.20 -22.76
CA GLY A 53 -23.36 19.84 -21.86
C GLY A 53 -22.27 20.68 -22.56
N PRO A 54 -21.82 21.83 -21.99
CA PRO A 54 -20.76 22.68 -22.58
C PRO A 54 -19.36 22.04 -22.60
N HIS A 55 -19.21 20.84 -22.04
CA HIS A 55 -17.97 20.09 -22.00
C HIS A 55 -18.22 18.75 -22.71
N HIS A 56 -17.47 18.50 -23.78
CA HIS A 56 -17.38 17.22 -24.51
C HIS A 56 -16.97 15.99 -23.66
N GLU A 57 -17.02 16.10 -22.32
CA GLU A 57 -16.58 15.09 -21.37
C GLU A 57 -17.53 13.89 -21.29
N TYR A 58 -18.85 14.06 -21.44
CA TYR A 58 -19.80 12.95 -21.34
C TYR A 58 -19.67 11.93 -22.47
N SER A 59 -19.36 12.36 -23.70
CA SER A 59 -19.04 11.45 -24.81
C SER A 59 -17.74 10.67 -24.57
N ALA A 60 -16.75 11.29 -23.90
CA ALA A 60 -15.51 10.62 -23.53
C ALA A 60 -15.74 9.63 -22.38
N GLN A 61 -16.59 9.96 -21.41
CA GLN A 61 -17.00 9.05 -20.32
C GLN A 61 -17.83 7.86 -20.83
N LEU A 62 -18.75 8.09 -21.77
CA LEU A 62 -19.50 7.02 -22.45
C LEU A 62 -18.56 6.05 -23.21
N TYR A 63 -17.53 6.58 -23.86
CA TYR A 63 -16.53 5.80 -24.59
C TYR A 63 -15.51 5.11 -23.67
N ASN A 64 -15.13 5.77 -22.56
CA ASN A 64 -14.15 5.28 -21.57
C ASN A 64 -14.81 4.61 -20.36
N ASN A 65 -15.98 3.98 -20.54
CA ASN A 65 -16.63 3.31 -19.42
C ASN A 65 -15.75 2.19 -18.84
N GLU A 66 -15.71 2.09 -17.52
CA GLU A 66 -14.86 1.19 -16.72
C GLU A 66 -15.01 -0.30 -17.11
N LYS A 67 -16.21 -0.70 -17.54
CA LYS A 67 -16.47 -2.06 -18.06
C LYS A 67 -15.72 -2.36 -19.37
N HIS A 68 -15.31 -1.32 -20.10
CA HIS A 68 -14.53 -1.43 -21.34
C HIS A 68 -13.03 -1.64 -21.06
N ASP A 69 -12.55 -1.14 -19.92
CA ASP A 69 -11.14 -1.18 -19.55
C ASP A 69 -10.72 -2.56 -19.02
N GLU A 70 -11.53 -3.19 -18.17
CA GLU A 70 -11.33 -4.62 -17.85
C GLU A 70 -11.55 -5.52 -19.07
N HIS A 71 -12.49 -5.17 -19.95
CA HIS A 71 -12.72 -5.90 -21.19
C HIS A 71 -11.50 -5.81 -22.13
N LEU A 72 -10.83 -4.66 -22.19
CA LEU A 72 -9.57 -4.49 -22.91
C LEU A 72 -8.51 -5.47 -22.39
N LEU A 73 -8.34 -5.57 -21.08
CA LEU A 73 -7.39 -6.49 -20.46
C LEU A 73 -7.75 -7.96 -20.74
N ARG A 74 -9.03 -8.33 -20.64
CA ARG A 74 -9.51 -9.68 -20.96
C ARG A 74 -9.26 -10.03 -22.42
N GLU A 75 -9.52 -9.10 -23.33
CA GLU A 75 -9.27 -9.29 -24.75
C GLU A 75 -7.77 -9.35 -25.07
N LEU A 76 -6.94 -8.56 -24.39
CA LEU A 76 -5.47 -8.64 -24.50
C LEU A 76 -4.97 -10.03 -24.09
N VAL A 77 -5.42 -10.53 -22.93
CA VAL A 77 -5.06 -11.87 -22.43
C VAL A 77 -5.50 -12.95 -23.42
N LYS A 78 -6.75 -12.88 -23.91
CA LYS A 78 -7.28 -13.83 -24.88
C LYS A 78 -6.49 -13.82 -26.19
N ARG A 79 -6.19 -12.64 -26.74
CA ARG A 79 -5.44 -12.51 -28.00
C ARG A 79 -4.01 -12.99 -27.85
N PHE A 80 -3.36 -12.70 -26.73
CA PHE A 80 -2.02 -13.21 -26.46
C PHE A 80 -2.00 -14.73 -26.36
N ALA A 81 -2.97 -15.34 -25.66
CA ALA A 81 -3.10 -16.80 -25.58
C ALA A 81 -3.30 -17.43 -26.97
N ASN A 82 -4.20 -16.88 -27.78
CA ASN A 82 -4.44 -17.34 -29.15
C ASN A 82 -3.18 -17.19 -30.02
N HIS A 83 -2.47 -16.07 -29.90
CA HIS A 83 -1.22 -15.82 -30.61
C HIS A 83 -0.15 -16.85 -30.23
N LYS A 84 0.01 -17.19 -28.94
CA LYS A 84 0.93 -18.24 -28.49
C LYS A 84 0.59 -19.60 -29.08
N VAL A 85 -0.69 -19.95 -29.16
CA VAL A 85 -1.13 -21.19 -29.82
C VAL A 85 -0.75 -21.17 -31.30
N MET A 86 -1.05 -20.07 -32.01
CA MET A 86 -0.70 -19.92 -33.43
C MET A 86 0.81 -20.02 -33.66
N VAL A 87 1.63 -19.33 -32.86
CA VAL A 87 3.09 -19.37 -32.95
C VAL A 87 3.64 -20.77 -32.69
N LYS A 88 3.08 -21.52 -31.73
CA LYS A 88 3.44 -22.93 -31.50
C LYS A 88 3.13 -23.80 -32.73
N TRP A 89 1.97 -23.63 -33.35
CA TRP A 89 1.63 -24.35 -34.58
C TRP A 89 2.56 -23.99 -35.75
N LEU A 90 2.89 -22.72 -35.91
CA LEU A 90 3.86 -22.27 -36.92
C LEU A 90 5.23 -22.91 -36.68
N ALA A 91 5.72 -22.94 -35.43
CA ALA A 91 6.98 -23.59 -35.08
C ALA A 91 6.96 -25.09 -35.41
N LEU A 92 5.82 -25.78 -35.24
CA LEU A 92 5.66 -27.18 -35.64
C LEU A 92 5.65 -27.36 -37.16
N CYS A 93 4.93 -26.53 -37.91
CA CYS A 93 4.92 -26.58 -39.38
C CYS A 93 6.32 -26.33 -39.96
N PHE A 94 7.08 -25.42 -39.36
CA PHE A 94 8.44 -25.08 -39.76
C PHE A 94 9.51 -25.79 -38.91
N ASN A 95 9.20 -26.95 -38.31
CA ASN A 95 10.10 -27.64 -37.37
C ASN A 95 11.49 -27.97 -37.98
N TYR A 96 11.54 -28.27 -39.28
CA TYR A 96 12.83 -28.48 -39.95
C TYR A 96 13.68 -27.19 -39.99
N LEU A 97 13.05 -26.05 -40.27
CA LEU A 97 13.70 -24.74 -40.26
C LEU A 97 14.19 -24.39 -38.84
N GLU A 98 13.34 -24.59 -37.83
CA GLU A 98 13.66 -24.44 -36.40
C GLU A 98 14.86 -25.28 -35.97
N ARG A 99 14.82 -26.58 -36.24
CA ARG A 99 15.82 -27.52 -35.72
C ARG A 99 17.18 -27.40 -36.41
N TYR A 100 17.21 -27.05 -37.70
CA TYR A 100 18.43 -27.10 -38.50
C TYR A 100 18.88 -25.72 -38.97
N TYR A 101 18.06 -24.97 -39.70
CA TYR A 101 18.48 -23.72 -40.32
C TYR A 101 18.69 -22.58 -39.29
N ILE A 102 17.70 -22.36 -38.43
CA ILE A 102 17.72 -21.33 -37.37
C ILE A 102 18.86 -21.62 -36.40
N ARG A 103 18.98 -22.88 -35.96
CA ARG A 103 20.04 -23.32 -35.03
C ARG A 103 21.45 -23.18 -35.62
N GLN A 104 21.66 -23.55 -36.88
CA GLN A 104 22.99 -23.45 -37.51
C GLN A 104 23.44 -22.00 -37.69
N ARG A 105 22.50 -21.07 -37.86
CA ARG A 105 22.79 -19.65 -38.09
C ARG A 105 22.63 -18.77 -36.85
N ALA A 106 22.33 -19.36 -35.70
CA ALA A 106 22.05 -18.65 -34.44
C ALA A 106 21.02 -17.51 -34.61
N LEU A 107 19.98 -17.76 -35.40
CA LEU A 107 18.89 -16.81 -35.61
C LEU A 107 17.84 -16.92 -34.49
N PRO A 108 17.03 -15.89 -34.26
CA PRO A 108 15.87 -15.98 -33.38
C PRO A 108 14.91 -17.09 -33.83
N THR A 109 14.40 -17.84 -32.87
CA THR A 109 13.36 -18.85 -33.06
C THR A 109 12.05 -18.22 -33.52
N ILE A 110 11.17 -19.00 -34.12
CA ILE A 110 9.82 -18.59 -34.51
C ILE A 110 9.04 -18.13 -33.28
N SER A 111 9.33 -18.69 -32.09
CA SER A 111 8.74 -18.24 -30.84
C SER A 111 9.20 -16.83 -30.45
N GLU A 112 10.49 -16.53 -30.55
CA GLU A 112 11.05 -15.20 -30.28
C GLU A 112 10.59 -14.14 -31.29
N ILE A 113 10.51 -14.54 -32.58
CA ILE A 113 9.95 -13.68 -33.64
C ILE A 113 8.47 -13.43 -33.38
N GLY A 114 7.70 -14.48 -33.07
CA GLY A 114 6.28 -14.36 -32.76
C GLY A 114 6.01 -13.43 -31.59
N LEU A 115 6.82 -13.52 -30.52
CA LEU A 115 6.74 -12.61 -29.37
C LEU A 115 7.08 -11.17 -29.76
N THR A 116 8.13 -10.97 -30.55
CA THR A 116 8.52 -9.65 -31.10
C THR A 116 7.41 -9.04 -31.94
N CYS A 117 6.79 -9.82 -32.84
CA CYS A 117 5.66 -9.34 -33.64
C CYS A 117 4.47 -8.93 -32.79
N PHE A 118 4.12 -9.70 -31.75
CA PHE A 118 3.02 -9.33 -30.85
C PHE A 118 3.35 -8.05 -30.07
N ARG A 119 4.59 -7.93 -29.60
CA ARG A 119 5.05 -6.74 -28.90
C ARG A 119 4.87 -5.49 -29.76
N ASP A 120 5.48 -5.50 -30.94
CA ASP A 120 5.63 -4.32 -31.78
C ASP A 120 4.28 -3.93 -32.44
N LEU A 121 3.42 -4.90 -32.76
CA LEU A 121 2.16 -4.65 -33.49
C LEU A 121 0.92 -4.50 -32.60
N VAL A 122 0.93 -5.07 -31.39
CA VAL A 122 -0.26 -5.10 -30.52
C VAL A 122 0.06 -4.47 -29.17
N PHE A 123 1.06 -4.99 -28.47
CA PHE A 123 1.31 -4.58 -27.09
C PHE A 123 1.79 -3.14 -26.99
N ASP A 124 2.70 -2.68 -27.85
CA ASP A 124 3.23 -1.32 -27.79
C ASP A 124 2.16 -0.25 -28.03
N ALA A 125 1.15 -0.54 -28.82
CA ALA A 125 0.00 0.33 -29.03
C ALA A 125 -0.92 0.40 -27.80
N LEU A 126 -0.98 -0.67 -27.00
CA LEU A 126 -1.91 -0.81 -25.87
C LEU A 126 -1.25 -0.62 -24.50
N LYS A 127 0.09 -0.67 -24.41
CA LYS A 127 0.83 -0.76 -23.14
C LYS A 127 0.52 0.36 -22.17
N HIS A 128 0.35 1.59 -22.66
CA HIS A 128 0.06 2.75 -21.82
C HIS A 128 -1.32 2.62 -21.19
N LYS A 129 -2.34 2.35 -22.01
CA LYS A 129 -3.71 2.15 -21.54
C LYS A 129 -3.81 0.91 -20.63
N ALA A 130 -3.20 -0.21 -21.00
CA ALA A 130 -3.18 -1.40 -20.17
C ALA A 130 -2.52 -1.14 -18.80
N LYS A 131 -1.42 -0.36 -18.77
CA LYS A 131 -0.76 0.06 -17.53
C LYS A 131 -1.67 0.94 -16.68
N ASP A 132 -2.34 1.93 -17.26
CA ASP A 132 -3.27 2.81 -16.52
C ASP A 132 -4.42 2.01 -15.90
N VAL A 133 -5.02 1.08 -16.66
CA VAL A 133 -6.11 0.22 -16.16
C VAL A 133 -5.62 -0.72 -15.06
N VAL A 134 -4.42 -1.29 -15.20
CA VAL A 134 -3.84 -2.15 -14.17
C VAL A 134 -3.61 -1.37 -12.87
N ILE A 135 -3.06 -0.16 -12.94
CA ILE A 135 -2.87 0.69 -11.76
C ILE A 135 -4.21 1.00 -11.10
N ALA A 136 -5.21 1.41 -11.89
CA ALA A 136 -6.56 1.69 -11.38
C ALA A 136 -7.21 0.46 -10.71
N LEU A 137 -7.01 -0.75 -11.23
CA LEU A 137 -7.47 -2.00 -10.59
C LEU A 137 -6.83 -2.20 -9.21
N ILE A 138 -5.54 -1.92 -9.09
CA ILE A 138 -4.80 -2.07 -7.83
C ILE A 138 -5.28 -1.04 -6.81
N ASP A 139 -5.53 0.19 -7.23
CA ASP A 139 -6.07 1.23 -6.34
C ASP A 139 -7.49 0.92 -5.86
N ARG A 140 -8.35 0.39 -6.75
CA ARG A 140 -9.69 -0.09 -6.34
C ARG A 140 -9.60 -1.20 -5.30
N GLU A 141 -8.68 -2.14 -5.48
CA GLU A 141 -8.42 -3.16 -4.46
C GLU A 141 -7.82 -2.58 -3.16
N ARG A 142 -7.08 -1.47 -3.22
CA ARG A 142 -6.61 -0.76 -2.02
C ARG A 142 -7.74 -0.08 -1.25
N GLU A 143 -8.78 0.37 -1.96
CA GLU A 143 -10.00 0.90 -1.35
C GLU A 143 -10.99 -0.19 -0.92
N GLY A 144 -10.65 -1.47 -1.13
CA GLY A 144 -11.42 -2.62 -0.64
C GLY A 144 -12.42 -3.19 -1.65
N GLU A 145 -12.37 -2.77 -2.91
CA GLU A 145 -13.15 -3.40 -3.97
C GLU A 145 -12.64 -4.81 -4.31
N GLU A 146 -13.57 -5.73 -4.59
CA GLU A 146 -13.21 -7.03 -5.15
C GLU A 146 -12.84 -6.90 -6.63
N ILE A 147 -11.62 -7.32 -6.96
CA ILE A 147 -11.12 -7.34 -8.34
C ILE A 147 -10.85 -8.76 -8.82
N ASP A 148 -10.80 -8.94 -10.15
CA ASP A 148 -10.35 -10.19 -10.75
C ASP A 148 -8.81 -10.31 -10.67
N ARG A 149 -8.31 -10.78 -9.52
CA ARG A 149 -6.88 -11.01 -9.27
C ARG A 149 -6.24 -11.96 -10.31
N ALA A 150 -7.01 -12.89 -10.86
CA ALA A 150 -6.51 -13.82 -11.87
C ALA A 150 -6.29 -13.11 -13.21
N LEU A 151 -7.21 -12.23 -13.62
CA LEU A 151 -7.01 -11.36 -14.78
C LEU A 151 -5.77 -10.49 -14.60
N LEU A 152 -5.63 -9.84 -13.43
CA LEU A 152 -4.49 -8.98 -13.14
C LEU A 152 -3.16 -9.74 -13.22
N LYS A 153 -3.09 -10.94 -12.62
CA LYS A 153 -1.93 -11.83 -12.72
C LYS A 153 -1.60 -12.19 -14.17
N ASN A 154 -2.61 -12.61 -14.94
CA ASN A 154 -2.43 -12.98 -16.35
C ASN A 154 -1.91 -11.80 -17.18
N VAL A 155 -2.40 -10.58 -16.93
CA VAL A 155 -1.91 -9.38 -17.63
C VAL A 155 -0.45 -9.12 -17.24
N LEU A 156 -0.11 -9.13 -15.96
CA LEU A 156 1.27 -8.92 -15.51
C LEU A 156 2.23 -9.97 -16.09
N ASP A 157 1.84 -11.23 -16.16
CA ASP A 157 2.63 -12.28 -16.80
C ASP A 157 2.93 -11.96 -18.28
N ILE A 158 1.99 -11.31 -19.00
CA ILE A 158 2.21 -10.84 -20.37
C ILE A 158 3.27 -9.73 -20.41
N PHE A 159 3.21 -8.76 -19.48
CA PHE A 159 4.21 -7.70 -19.38
C PHE A 159 5.62 -8.30 -19.14
N VAL A 160 5.74 -9.32 -18.27
CA VAL A 160 7.02 -10.01 -18.01
C VAL A 160 7.49 -10.73 -19.27
N GLU A 161 6.62 -11.51 -19.91
CA GLU A 161 6.97 -12.33 -21.06
C GLU A 161 7.41 -11.45 -22.25
N ILE A 162 6.66 -10.39 -22.56
CA ILE A 162 6.98 -9.45 -23.63
C ILE A 162 8.25 -8.64 -23.33
N GLY A 163 8.46 -8.27 -22.06
CA GLY A 163 9.66 -7.59 -21.59
C GLY A 163 10.91 -8.47 -21.55
N GLN A 164 10.85 -9.72 -22.05
CA GLN A 164 11.94 -10.70 -21.99
C GLN A 164 12.42 -10.94 -20.54
N GLY A 165 11.48 -10.95 -19.59
CA GLY A 165 11.75 -11.07 -18.17
C GLY A 165 12.06 -9.75 -17.46
N LYS A 166 12.13 -8.62 -18.18
CA LYS A 166 12.32 -7.28 -17.60
C LYS A 166 10.99 -6.55 -17.45
N MET A 167 10.75 -6.04 -16.26
CA MET A 167 9.56 -5.28 -15.90
C MET A 167 9.82 -3.78 -15.75
N ASP A 168 11.05 -3.31 -16.01
CA ASP A 168 11.54 -1.98 -15.61
C ASP A 168 10.58 -0.83 -15.94
N TYR A 169 10.03 -0.80 -17.16
CA TYR A 169 9.07 0.24 -17.56
C TYR A 169 7.80 0.24 -16.71
N PHE A 170 7.20 -0.93 -16.48
CA PHE A 170 5.96 -1.05 -15.72
C PHE A 170 6.22 -0.91 -14.22
N GLU A 171 7.31 -1.50 -13.73
CA GLU A 171 7.76 -1.44 -12.33
C GLU A 171 7.97 0.01 -11.87
N GLU A 172 8.60 0.86 -12.69
CA GLU A 172 8.80 2.27 -12.37
C GLU A 172 7.46 3.00 -12.17
N HIS A 173 6.49 2.76 -13.05
CA HIS A 173 5.20 3.44 -12.98
C HIS A 173 4.39 3.02 -11.76
N ILE A 174 4.39 1.72 -11.44
CA ILE A 174 3.64 1.22 -10.28
C ILE A 174 4.30 1.61 -8.95
N LEU A 175 5.62 1.67 -8.88
CA LEU A 175 6.33 2.17 -7.70
C LEU A 175 6.04 3.66 -7.46
N ARG A 176 6.01 4.46 -8.53
CA ARG A 176 5.66 5.88 -8.45
C ARG A 176 4.23 6.07 -7.98
N ASP A 177 3.30 5.34 -8.58
CA ASP A 177 1.88 5.43 -8.25
C ASP A 177 1.60 4.99 -6.80
N THR A 178 2.12 3.83 -6.41
CA THR A 178 2.08 3.32 -5.02
C THR A 178 2.66 4.34 -4.04
N GLY A 179 3.78 4.98 -4.41
CA GLY A 179 4.37 6.04 -3.62
C GLY A 179 3.42 7.21 -3.39
N ASN A 180 2.83 7.73 -4.47
CA ASN A 180 1.88 8.85 -4.40
C ASN A 180 0.65 8.49 -3.55
N TYR A 181 0.10 7.29 -3.75
CA TYR A 181 -1.06 6.80 -3.03
C TYR A 181 -0.84 6.80 -1.50
N TYR A 182 0.25 6.17 -1.04
CA TYR A 182 0.55 6.10 0.39
C TYR A 182 1.07 7.42 0.96
N SER A 183 1.75 8.25 0.17
CA SER A 183 2.14 9.60 0.56
C SER A 183 0.91 10.48 0.86
N CYS A 184 -0.12 10.42 0.00
CA CYS A 184 -1.39 11.12 0.24
C CYS A 184 -2.11 10.57 1.48
N LYS A 185 -2.20 9.24 1.64
CA LYS A 185 -2.82 8.65 2.84
C LYS A 185 -2.09 9.04 4.13
N ALA A 186 -0.76 8.95 4.14
CA ALA A 186 0.06 9.33 5.29
C ALA A 186 -0.14 10.80 5.65
N SER A 187 -0.08 11.71 4.66
CA SER A 187 -0.26 13.15 4.89
C SER A 187 -1.60 13.48 5.51
N ASN A 188 -2.67 12.80 5.09
CA ASN A 188 -4.00 12.97 5.66
C ASN A 188 -4.06 12.47 7.11
N TRP A 189 -3.58 11.25 7.36
CA TRP A 189 -3.60 10.63 8.70
C TRP A 189 -2.72 11.36 9.71
N ILE A 190 -1.58 11.89 9.29
CA ILE A 190 -0.71 12.69 10.18
C ILE A 190 -1.42 13.95 10.64
N LEU A 191 -2.32 14.53 9.84
CA LEU A 191 -3.08 15.71 10.28
C LEU A 191 -4.30 15.32 11.15
N SER A 192 -5.00 14.25 10.81
CA SER A 192 -6.27 13.89 11.44
C SER A 192 -6.15 13.00 12.68
N ASP A 193 -5.15 12.12 12.73
CA ASP A 193 -5.12 11.00 13.67
C ASP A 193 -4.12 11.21 14.81
N SER A 194 -4.30 10.46 15.90
CA SER A 194 -3.29 10.30 16.95
C SER A 194 -2.12 9.44 16.45
N CYS A 195 -0.95 9.53 17.11
CA CYS A 195 0.20 8.71 16.75
C CYS A 195 -0.10 7.19 16.85
N PRO A 196 -0.74 6.67 17.92
CA PRO A 196 -1.13 5.26 17.97
C PRO A 196 -2.05 4.82 16.83
N ASP A 197 -3.07 5.62 16.52
CA ASP A 197 -4.03 5.29 15.44
C ASP A 197 -3.36 5.27 14.07
N TYR A 198 -2.45 6.23 13.83
CA TYR A 198 -1.61 6.26 12.64
C TYR A 198 -0.78 4.97 12.53
N MET A 199 -0.12 4.56 13.61
CA MET A 199 0.75 3.38 13.63
C MET A 199 -0.03 2.09 13.37
N ILE A 200 -1.25 1.98 13.89
CA ILE A 200 -2.16 0.86 13.59
C ILE A 200 -2.49 0.84 12.09
N LYS A 201 -2.92 1.97 11.52
CA LYS A 201 -3.24 2.06 10.08
C LYS A 201 -2.04 1.76 9.19
N ALA A 202 -0.86 2.25 9.57
CA ALA A 202 0.38 2.01 8.82
C ALA A 202 0.76 0.53 8.83
N GLU A 203 0.67 -0.14 9.98
CA GLU A 203 0.93 -1.57 10.11
C GLU A 203 -0.06 -2.40 9.27
N GLU A 204 -1.36 -2.11 9.36
CA GLU A 204 -2.38 -2.79 8.55
C GLU A 204 -2.16 -2.58 7.04
N CYS A 205 -1.75 -1.39 6.62
CA CYS A 205 -1.46 -1.12 5.22
C CYS A 205 -0.28 -1.92 4.71
N LEU A 206 0.78 -2.04 5.51
CA LEU A 206 1.95 -2.84 5.17
C LEU A 206 1.61 -4.33 5.03
N GLU A 207 0.76 -4.86 5.92
CA GLU A 207 0.29 -6.24 5.86
C GLU A 207 -0.60 -6.46 4.63
N LYS A 208 -1.61 -5.60 4.42
CA LYS A 208 -2.51 -5.66 3.27
C LYS A 208 -1.76 -5.54 1.94
N GLU A 209 -0.77 -4.64 1.85
CA GLU A 209 0.04 -4.50 0.63
C GLU A 209 0.91 -5.74 0.41
N ARG A 210 1.56 -6.27 1.46
CA ARG A 210 2.37 -7.49 1.36
C ARG A 210 1.53 -8.67 0.84
N ASP A 211 0.34 -8.85 1.40
CA ASP A 211 -0.59 -9.87 0.94
C ASP A 211 -0.98 -9.62 -0.52
N ARG A 212 -1.41 -8.40 -0.85
CA ARG A 212 -1.79 -8.01 -2.22
C ARG A 212 -0.70 -8.34 -3.25
N VAL A 213 0.52 -7.84 -3.05
CA VAL A 213 1.60 -8.05 -4.01
C VAL A 213 2.01 -9.52 -4.12
N SER A 214 1.87 -10.31 -3.05
CA SER A 214 2.20 -11.74 -3.10
C SER A 214 1.31 -12.56 -4.05
N HIS A 215 0.07 -12.11 -4.30
CA HIS A 215 -0.88 -12.85 -5.14
C HIS A 215 -0.54 -12.78 -6.64
N TYR A 216 -0.13 -11.60 -7.11
CA TYR A 216 -0.01 -11.35 -8.55
C TYR A 216 1.27 -10.64 -9.00
N MET A 217 2.10 -10.09 -8.10
CA MET A 217 3.40 -9.50 -8.47
C MET A 217 4.52 -10.54 -8.46
N HIS A 218 5.54 -10.29 -9.29
CA HIS A 218 6.80 -11.03 -9.20
C HIS A 218 7.53 -10.70 -7.89
N SER A 219 8.22 -11.66 -7.29
CA SER A 219 8.86 -11.53 -5.96
C SER A 219 9.80 -10.34 -5.85
N SER A 220 10.58 -10.05 -6.91
CA SER A 220 11.49 -8.90 -6.95
C SER A 220 10.76 -7.55 -6.87
N SER A 221 9.63 -7.43 -7.58
CA SER A 221 8.84 -6.19 -7.60
C SER A 221 7.96 -6.06 -6.36
N ALA A 222 7.46 -7.20 -5.85
CA ALA A 222 6.73 -7.27 -4.59
C ALA A 222 7.56 -6.72 -3.42
N GLN A 223 8.83 -7.12 -3.31
CA GLN A 223 9.72 -6.60 -2.28
C GLN A 223 9.88 -5.08 -2.39
N LYS A 224 10.19 -4.57 -3.59
CA LYS A 224 10.37 -3.12 -3.82
C LYS A 224 9.10 -2.32 -3.53
N LEU A 225 7.92 -2.86 -3.84
CA LEU A 225 6.64 -2.21 -3.55
C LEU A 225 6.43 -2.10 -2.03
N VAL A 226 6.66 -3.17 -1.27
CA VAL A 226 6.55 -3.13 0.20
C VAL A 226 7.54 -2.14 0.80
N GLU A 227 8.80 -2.14 0.33
CA GLU A 227 9.83 -1.16 0.74
C GLU A 227 9.40 0.28 0.41
N LYS A 228 8.75 0.50 -0.73
CA LYS A 228 8.22 1.80 -1.13
C LYS A 228 7.09 2.26 -0.23
N VAL A 229 6.13 1.38 0.10
CA VAL A 229 5.05 1.70 1.05
C VAL A 229 5.61 2.03 2.43
N GLU A 230 6.56 1.24 2.90
CA GLU A 230 7.23 1.47 4.18
C GLU A 230 7.95 2.82 4.21
N HIS A 231 8.66 3.16 3.13
CA HIS A 231 9.34 4.44 3.01
C HIS A 231 8.36 5.62 3.09
N GLU A 232 7.24 5.58 2.35
CA GLU A 232 6.26 6.69 2.36
C GLU A 232 5.51 6.80 3.68
N LEU A 233 5.12 5.67 4.29
CA LEU A 233 4.37 5.68 5.56
C LEU A 233 5.25 6.03 6.76
N LEU A 234 6.50 5.57 6.81
CA LEU A 234 7.34 5.67 8.00
C LEU A 234 8.50 6.66 7.83
N VAL A 235 9.28 6.54 6.75
CA VAL A 235 10.54 7.27 6.60
C VAL A 235 10.32 8.73 6.20
N VAL A 236 9.47 9.00 5.21
CA VAL A 236 9.18 10.36 4.72
C VAL A 236 8.59 11.24 5.83
N ASN A 237 7.76 10.62 6.67
CA ASN A 237 7.00 11.31 7.70
C ASN A 237 7.63 11.23 9.10
N ALA A 238 8.82 10.63 9.21
CA ALA A 238 9.47 10.34 10.48
C ALA A 238 9.56 11.56 11.41
N ILE A 239 9.93 12.73 10.88
CA ILE A 239 10.07 13.97 11.67
C ILE A 239 8.74 14.37 12.32
N GLN A 240 7.64 14.38 11.55
CA GLN A 240 6.32 14.75 12.06
C GLN A 240 5.78 13.71 13.05
N LEU A 241 6.06 12.43 12.80
CA LEU A 241 5.72 11.35 13.72
C LEU A 241 6.46 11.50 15.05
N PHE A 242 7.76 11.83 15.04
CA PHE A 242 8.53 12.07 16.26
C PHE A 242 8.03 13.30 17.04
N GLU A 243 7.68 14.39 16.36
CA GLU A 243 7.17 15.60 17.02
C GLU A 243 5.83 15.33 17.73
N LYS A 244 4.91 14.63 17.07
CA LYS A 244 3.65 14.17 17.70
C LYS A 244 3.91 13.18 18.82
N GLU A 245 4.82 12.25 18.61
CA GLU A 245 5.17 11.23 19.58
C GLU A 245 5.74 11.84 20.86
N GLN A 246 6.63 12.83 20.82
CA GLN A 246 7.16 13.42 22.04
C GLN A 246 6.06 14.01 22.94
N ALA A 247 4.98 14.52 22.35
CA ALA A 247 3.81 14.98 23.08
C ALA A 247 2.96 13.82 23.64
N GLU A 248 2.79 12.74 22.87
CA GLU A 248 1.87 11.64 23.18
C GLU A 248 2.51 10.46 23.94
N CYS A 249 3.80 10.19 23.78
CA CYS A 249 4.52 9.08 24.44
C CYS A 249 4.44 9.17 25.96
N ARG A 250 4.47 10.38 26.51
CA ARG A 250 4.28 10.59 27.96
C ARG A 250 2.87 10.19 28.42
N ALA A 251 1.86 10.35 27.57
CA ALA A 251 0.50 9.91 27.87
C ALA A 251 0.39 8.38 27.76
N LEU A 252 0.96 7.77 26.71
CA LEU A 252 0.97 6.32 26.51
C LEU A 252 1.67 5.57 27.64
N LEU A 253 2.81 6.09 28.11
CA LEU A 253 3.54 5.53 29.25
C LEU A 253 2.76 5.64 30.56
N LYS A 254 1.95 6.70 30.74
CA LYS A 254 1.08 6.86 31.91
C LYS A 254 -0.17 5.98 31.87
N GLU A 255 -0.66 5.68 30.67
CA GLU A 255 -1.86 4.87 30.44
C GLU A 255 -1.56 3.36 30.33
N ASP A 256 -0.31 2.94 30.51
CA ASP A 256 0.12 1.53 30.46
C ASP A 256 -0.25 0.82 29.14
N ARG A 257 -0.23 1.55 28.02
CA ARG A 257 -0.59 1.02 26.68
C ARG A 257 0.59 0.26 26.03
N VAL A 258 0.94 -0.87 26.63
CA VAL A 258 2.10 -1.72 26.24
C VAL A 258 2.06 -2.15 24.77
N ASP A 259 0.88 -2.52 24.26
CA ASP A 259 0.72 -3.01 22.87
C ASP A 259 1.07 -1.93 21.83
N ASP A 260 0.71 -0.68 22.10
CA ASP A 260 0.96 0.42 21.17
C ASP A 260 2.43 0.81 21.15
N LEU A 261 3.10 0.77 22.30
CA LEU A 261 4.54 0.98 22.35
C LEU A 261 5.31 -0.17 21.71
N SER A 262 4.86 -1.42 21.88
CA SER A 262 5.46 -2.55 21.17
C SER A 262 5.34 -2.38 19.66
N ARG A 263 4.16 -1.97 19.16
CA ARG A 263 3.95 -1.64 17.76
C ARG A 263 4.86 -0.51 17.29
N MET A 264 4.96 0.56 18.08
CA MET A 264 5.87 1.66 17.79
C MET A 264 7.31 1.14 17.66
N CYS A 265 7.81 0.34 18.58
CA CYS A 265 9.16 -0.23 18.47
C CYS A 265 9.36 -1.04 17.20
N ARG A 266 8.39 -1.89 16.83
CA ARG A 266 8.48 -2.68 15.59
C ARG A 266 8.53 -1.80 14.34
N LEU A 267 7.81 -0.68 14.31
CA LEU A 267 7.74 0.23 13.16
C LEU A 267 8.95 1.18 13.13
N TYR A 268 9.32 1.78 14.27
CA TYR A 268 10.48 2.68 14.39
C TYR A 268 11.82 1.98 14.22
N HIS A 269 11.90 0.66 14.45
CA HIS A 269 13.08 -0.12 14.08
C HIS A 269 13.41 -0.04 12.59
N ARG A 270 12.40 0.20 11.75
CA ARG A 270 12.54 0.30 10.29
C ARG A 270 12.94 1.70 9.82
N ILE A 271 12.82 2.70 10.71
CA ILE A 271 13.21 4.08 10.42
C ILE A 271 14.67 4.28 10.83
N PRO A 272 15.52 4.88 9.98
CA PRO A 272 16.89 5.24 10.36
C PRO A 272 16.91 6.08 11.65
N ASN A 273 17.63 5.61 12.67
CA ASN A 273 17.72 6.23 14.00
C ASN A 273 16.36 6.38 14.73
N GLY A 274 15.30 5.69 14.29
CA GLY A 274 13.97 5.86 14.87
C GLY A 274 13.89 5.41 16.32
N LEU A 275 14.44 4.23 16.62
CA LEU A 275 14.48 3.72 18.00
C LEU A 275 15.30 4.61 18.94
N GLU A 276 16.30 5.34 18.45
CA GLU A 276 17.08 6.26 19.29
C GLU A 276 16.23 7.44 19.78
N GLN A 277 15.32 7.93 18.94
CA GLN A 277 14.38 8.99 19.31
C GLN A 277 13.38 8.50 20.37
N VAL A 278 12.80 7.32 20.17
CA VAL A 278 11.87 6.71 21.14
C VAL A 278 12.58 6.45 22.48
N ALA A 279 13.81 5.92 22.44
CA ALA A 279 14.62 5.67 23.64
C ALA A 279 14.96 6.98 24.38
N SER A 280 15.25 8.06 23.65
CA SER A 280 15.46 9.39 24.22
C SER A 280 14.19 9.93 24.90
N ALA A 281 13.03 9.81 24.25
CA ALA A 281 11.74 10.22 24.81
C ALA A 281 11.41 9.42 26.08
N PHE A 282 11.65 8.10 26.07
CA PHE A 282 11.50 7.23 27.24
C PHE A 282 12.43 7.66 28.39
N LYS A 283 13.72 7.89 28.11
CA LYS A 283 14.67 8.41 29.10
C LYS A 283 14.18 9.69 29.76
N GLN A 284 13.71 10.66 28.96
CA GLN A 284 13.18 11.93 29.47
C GLN A 284 11.93 11.74 30.33
N HIS A 285 11.05 10.80 29.98
CA HIS A 285 9.87 10.49 30.77
C HIS A 285 10.24 9.93 32.16
N VAL A 286 11.15 8.95 32.21
CA VAL A 286 11.62 8.37 33.47
C VAL A 286 12.27 9.43 34.37
N ILE A 287 13.09 10.33 33.80
CA ILE A 287 13.70 11.44 34.57
C ILE A 287 12.61 12.31 35.22
N VAL A 288 11.57 12.71 34.45
CA VAL A 288 10.48 13.56 34.97
C VAL A 288 9.72 12.86 36.09
N GLU A 289 9.39 11.57 35.96
CA GLU A 289 8.70 10.81 37.02
C GLU A 289 9.56 10.68 38.28
N CYS A 290 10.88 10.43 38.14
CA CYS A 290 11.80 10.43 39.27
C CYS A 290 11.85 11.79 39.99
N THR A 291 11.93 12.91 39.24
CA THR A 291 11.93 14.26 39.82
C THR A 291 10.61 14.58 40.54
N LEU A 292 9.46 14.12 40.01
CA LEU A 292 8.15 14.30 40.65
C LEU A 292 8.05 13.55 41.99
N LEU A 293 8.49 12.28 42.04
CA LEU A 293 8.55 11.51 43.28
C LEU A 293 9.44 12.19 44.33
N GLN A 294 10.58 12.74 43.89
CA GLN A 294 11.50 13.45 44.77
C GLN A 294 10.89 14.71 45.41
N LEU A 295 10.04 15.45 44.66
CA LEU A 295 9.35 16.65 45.15
C LEU A 295 8.18 16.32 46.09
N GLN A 296 7.51 15.18 45.91
CA GLN A 296 6.31 14.83 46.65
C GLN A 296 6.57 14.12 47.99
N GLN A 297 7.64 13.33 48.11
CA GLN A 297 7.70 12.31 49.18
C GLN A 297 8.89 12.34 50.15
N GLN A 298 9.85 13.28 50.07
CA GLN A 298 11.12 13.13 50.82
C GLN A 298 11.70 11.71 50.62
N ILE A 299 11.90 11.31 49.35
CA ILE A 299 12.59 10.10 48.88
C ILE A 299 12.49 8.88 49.84
N LEU A 300 11.43 8.09 49.71
CA LEU A 300 11.44 6.71 50.19
C LEU A 300 12.16 5.85 49.14
N ILE A 301 13.35 5.34 49.45
CA ILE A 301 14.13 4.42 48.57
C ILE A 301 13.26 3.30 47.99
N ARG A 302 12.31 2.82 48.80
CA ARG A 302 11.38 1.77 48.42
C ARG A 302 10.55 2.12 47.18
N GLU A 303 10.03 3.34 47.10
CA GLU A 303 9.22 3.77 45.95
C GLU A 303 10.09 3.92 44.70
N LEU A 304 11.34 4.34 44.84
CA LEU A 304 12.28 4.40 43.70
C LEU A 304 12.61 3.00 43.16
N ILE A 305 12.78 2.01 44.04
CA ILE A 305 12.98 0.60 43.64
C ILE A 305 11.74 0.06 42.94
N GLU A 306 10.54 0.37 43.45
CA GLU A 306 9.28 -0.03 42.82
C GLU A 306 9.13 0.59 41.43
N LEU A 307 9.44 1.88 41.27
CA LEU A 307 9.45 2.57 39.97
C LEU A 307 10.47 1.96 39.00
N HIS A 308 11.67 1.65 39.48
CA HIS A 308 12.69 1.00 38.65
C HIS A 308 12.24 -0.38 38.15
N ASN A 309 11.68 -1.19 39.04
CA ASN A 309 11.19 -2.53 38.69
C ASN A 309 10.03 -2.45 37.69
N GLN A 310 9.10 -1.49 37.87
CA GLN A 310 8.01 -1.25 36.94
C GLN A 310 8.53 -0.93 35.54
N TYR A 311 9.46 0.02 35.40
CA TYR A 311 10.04 0.35 34.09
C TYR A 311 10.93 -0.76 33.51
N MET A 312 11.61 -1.56 34.35
CA MET A 312 12.36 -2.74 33.88
C MET A 312 11.44 -3.81 33.27
N GLU A 313 10.30 -4.07 33.91
CA GLU A 313 9.27 -4.96 33.38
C GLU A 313 8.71 -4.41 32.06
N TYR A 314 8.50 -3.09 32.01
CA TYR A 314 8.03 -2.39 30.83
C TYR A 314 9.02 -2.46 29.66
N VAL A 315 10.34 -2.34 29.92
CA VAL A 315 11.39 -2.52 28.91
C VAL A 315 11.42 -3.97 28.40
N SER A 316 11.19 -4.92 29.28
CA SER A 316 11.19 -6.34 28.94
C SER A 316 9.95 -6.71 28.10
N ASN A 317 8.77 -6.22 28.46
CA ASN A 317 7.49 -6.60 27.84
C ASN A 317 7.07 -5.68 26.68
N GLY A 318 7.17 -4.36 26.85
CA GLY A 318 6.73 -3.37 25.85
C GLY A 318 7.77 -3.05 24.79
N PHE A 319 9.05 -2.97 25.18
CA PHE A 319 10.14 -2.57 24.28
C PHE A 319 10.90 -3.75 23.64
N ILE A 320 10.30 -4.95 23.63
CA ILE A 320 10.85 -6.17 23.03
C ILE A 320 12.25 -6.48 23.58
N ASN A 321 12.50 -6.12 24.85
CA ASN A 321 13.78 -6.30 25.53
C ASN A 321 15.00 -5.69 24.78
N HIS A 322 14.79 -4.59 24.05
CA HIS A 322 15.82 -4.00 23.20
C HIS A 322 16.87 -3.21 24.00
N GLU A 323 18.16 -3.41 23.69
CA GLU A 323 19.30 -2.89 24.48
C GLU A 323 19.31 -1.36 24.64
N LEU A 324 18.83 -0.62 23.63
CA LEU A 324 18.72 0.84 23.70
C LEU A 324 17.84 1.32 24.85
N PHE A 325 16.75 0.61 25.16
CA PHE A 325 15.83 1.00 26.22
C PHE A 325 16.38 0.64 27.61
N HIS A 326 17.13 -0.47 27.73
CA HIS A 326 17.91 -0.77 28.93
C HIS A 326 18.94 0.31 29.23
N LYS A 327 19.67 0.74 28.19
CA LYS A 327 20.64 1.84 28.31
C LYS A 327 19.95 3.15 28.68
N ALA A 328 18.84 3.49 28.03
CA ALA A 328 18.05 4.68 28.32
C ALA A 328 17.54 4.70 29.78
N LEU A 329 17.04 3.58 30.28
CA LEU A 329 16.60 3.43 31.66
C LEU A 329 17.75 3.64 32.64
N LYS A 330 18.88 2.95 32.42
CA LYS A 330 20.09 3.10 33.24
C LYS A 330 20.56 4.55 33.30
N GLU A 331 20.68 5.20 32.14
CA GLU A 331 21.11 6.60 32.07
C GLU A 331 20.11 7.56 32.71
N ALA A 332 18.80 7.27 32.68
CA ALA A 332 17.79 8.08 33.36
C ALA A 332 17.99 8.07 34.88
N PHE A 333 18.21 6.88 35.48
CA PHE A 333 18.48 6.76 36.91
C PHE A 333 19.85 7.34 37.29
N GLU A 334 20.89 7.14 36.48
CA GLU A 334 22.20 7.78 36.70
C GLU A 334 22.11 9.30 36.70
N ASN A 335 21.34 9.89 35.79
CA ASN A 335 21.09 11.32 35.77
C ASN A 335 20.41 11.78 37.07
N PHE A 336 19.38 11.06 37.53
CA PHE A 336 18.71 11.35 38.79
C PHE A 336 19.63 11.29 40.01
N TYR A 337 20.53 10.30 40.10
CA TYR A 337 21.50 10.21 41.20
C TYR A 337 22.48 11.37 41.24
N ASN A 338 22.81 11.91 40.07
CA ASN A 338 23.75 13.01 39.91
C ASN A 338 23.10 14.40 40.03
N GLU A 339 21.77 14.49 40.07
CA GLU A 339 21.06 15.74 40.31
C GLU A 339 21.19 16.18 41.78
N THR A 340 21.38 17.49 41.96
CA THR A 340 21.40 18.13 43.28
C THR A 340 20.04 18.77 43.55
N VAL A 341 19.43 18.41 44.67
CA VAL A 341 18.14 18.97 45.10
C VAL A 341 18.32 19.61 46.46
N GLY A 342 18.01 20.91 46.56
CA GLY A 342 18.17 21.67 47.80
C GLY A 342 19.61 21.83 48.29
N GLY A 343 20.61 21.57 47.44
CA GLY A 343 22.04 21.63 47.78
C GLY A 343 22.64 20.31 48.29
N THR A 344 21.85 19.23 48.33
CA THR A 344 22.31 17.87 48.69
C THR A 344 22.18 16.97 47.46
N LEU A 345 23.16 16.10 47.22
CA LEU A 345 23.09 15.14 46.13
C LEU A 345 22.02 14.08 46.43
N SER A 346 21.23 13.66 45.44
CA SER A 346 20.32 12.52 45.59
C SER A 346 21.05 11.28 46.11
N SER A 347 22.31 11.08 45.71
CA SER A 347 23.17 10.01 46.22
C SER A 347 23.50 10.12 47.73
N GLU A 348 23.62 11.33 48.28
CA GLU A 348 23.84 11.55 49.72
C GLU A 348 22.57 11.25 50.54
N LEU A 349 21.39 11.56 49.99
CA LEU A 349 20.11 11.17 50.59
C LEU A 349 19.93 9.65 50.63
N MET A 350 20.41 8.93 49.60
CA MET A 350 20.39 7.47 49.58
C MET A 350 21.39 6.84 50.56
N ALA A 351 22.59 7.42 50.68
CA ALA A 351 23.59 6.96 51.63
C ALA A 351 23.09 7.11 53.08
N THR A 352 22.52 8.26 53.41
CA THR A 352 21.94 8.51 54.75
C THR A 352 20.76 7.60 55.06
N PHE A 353 19.91 7.25 54.10
CA PHE A 353 18.88 6.24 54.32
C PHE A 353 19.49 4.86 54.57
N SER A 354 20.48 4.43 53.77
CA SER A 354 21.15 3.13 53.95
C SER A 354 21.78 2.99 55.34
N ASP A 355 22.33 4.08 55.87
CA ASP A 355 22.86 4.14 57.24
C ASP A 355 21.78 4.03 58.33
N ASN A 356 20.53 4.39 58.01
CA ASN A 356 19.38 4.39 58.92
C ASN A 356 18.57 3.07 58.93
N ILE A 357 18.80 2.11 58.02
CA ILE A 357 18.12 0.79 58.00
C ILE A 357 18.76 -0.20 59.01
N LYS A 358 18.87 0.20 60.28
CA LYS A 358 19.31 -0.71 61.36
C LYS A 358 18.15 -1.36 62.09
#